data_AF-A0A919HM37-F1
#
_entry.id   AF-A0A919HM37-F1
#
_cell.length_a   1.000
_cell.length_b   1.000
_cell.length_c   1.000
_cell.angle_alpha   90.00
_cell.angle_beta   90.00
_cell.angle_gamma   90.00
#
_symmetry.space_group_name_H-M   'P 1'
#
loop_
_entity.id
_entity.type
_entity.pdbx_description
1 polymer ?
#
loop_
_entity_poly.entity_id
_entity_poly.type
_entity_poly.pdbx_seq_one_letter_code
_entity_poly.pdbx_strand_id
1 'polypeptide(L)' 'MHPVLRRIDLNLLPVFDAVYRSRSVRPAAEELAMSTSALSHALSRLRSALNDPLFYREGHRMCPSVYASQLAPLSLRR' A
#
# COMPACT_ATOMS: atom_id res chain seq x y z
N MET A 1 -23.38 -3.00 12.28
CA MET A 1 -22.74 -2.39 11.09
C MET A 1 -21.65 -1.45 11.58
N HIS A 2 -20.37 -1.85 11.51
CA HIS A 2 -19.25 -1.08 12.08
C HIS A 2 -18.94 0.14 11.19
N PRO A 3 -19.19 1.39 11.61
CA PRO A 3 -19.06 2.58 10.76
C PRO A 3 -17.61 2.82 10.28
N VAL A 4 -16.63 2.25 10.99
CA VAL A 4 -15.20 2.32 10.64
C VAL A 4 -14.88 1.60 9.32
N LEU A 5 -15.56 0.50 8.99
CA LEU A 5 -15.29 -0.28 7.77
C LEU A 5 -15.75 0.45 6.50
N ARG A 6 -16.74 1.35 6.60
CA ARG A 6 -17.21 2.16 5.47
C ARG A 6 -16.23 3.28 5.09
N ARG A 7 -15.24 3.57 5.94
CA ARG A 7 -14.29 4.68 5.73
C ARG A 7 -12.96 4.24 5.12
N ILE A 8 -12.70 2.93 5.07
CA ILE A 8 -11.55 2.36 4.38
C ILE A 8 -12.03 1.91 3.01
N ASP A 9 -11.54 2.60 1.97
CA ASP A 9 -11.77 2.21 0.58
C ASP A 9 -11.03 0.89 0.34
N LEU A 10 -11.76 -0.23 0.46
CA LEU A 10 -11.20 -1.59 0.35
C LEU A 10 -10.55 -1.83 -1.02
N ASN A 11 -10.89 -1.03 -2.03
CA ASN A 11 -10.22 -1.03 -3.33
C ASN A 11 -8.75 -0.59 -3.26
N LEU A 12 -8.29 -0.03 -2.14
CA LEU A 12 -6.90 0.37 -1.90
C LEU A 12 -6.04 -0.76 -1.30
N LEU A 13 -6.65 -1.87 -0.85
CA LEU A 13 -5.91 -3.01 -0.32
C LEU A 13 -5.03 -3.70 -1.38
N PRO A 14 -5.47 -3.90 -2.64
CA PRO A 14 -4.60 -4.42 -3.70
C PRO A 14 -3.38 -3.51 -3.98
N VAL A 15 -3.54 -2.19 -3.86
CA VAL A 15 -2.45 -1.22 -4.03
C VAL A 15 -1.40 -1.39 -2.95
N PHE A 16 -1.83 -1.52 -1.69
CA PHE A 16 -0.93 -1.80 -0.58
C PHE A 16 -0.13 -3.08 -0.80
N ASP A 17 -0.84 -4.16 -1.14
CA ASP A 17 -0.29 -5.49 -1.30
C ASP A 17 0.72 -5.58 -2.45
N ALA A 18 0.39 -5.02 -3.61
CA ALA A 18 1.29 -4.94 -4.76
C ALA A 18 2.57 -4.16 -4.44
N VAL A 19 2.46 -3.01 -3.76
CA VAL A 19 3.64 -2.21 -3.36
C VAL A 19 4.46 -2.92 -2.28
N TYR A 20 3.81 -3.60 -1.34
CA TYR A 20 4.48 -4.36 -0.29
C TYR A 20 5.34 -5.48 -0.85
N ARG A 21 4.82 -6.25 -1.82
CA ARG A 21 5.55 -7.32 -2.51
C ARG A 21 6.66 -6.80 -3.42
N SER A 22 6.32 -5.87 -4.30
CA SER A 22 7.25 -5.40 -5.35
C SER A 22 8.33 -4.45 -4.82
N ARG A 23 8.15 -3.88 -3.62
CA ARG A 23 9.04 -2.85 -3.05
C ARG A 23 9.28 -1.69 -4.02
N SER A 24 8.31 -1.39 -4.89
CA SER A 24 8.40 -0.34 -5.90
C SER A 24 7.04 0.02 -6.49
N VAL A 25 6.84 1.30 -6.79
CA VAL A 25 5.59 1.84 -7.37
C VAL A 25 5.37 1.36 -8.81
N ARG A 26 6.45 1.25 -9.59
CA ARG A 26 6.33 0.97 -11.04
C ARG A 26 5.88 -0.47 -11.33
N PRO A 27 6.53 -1.53 -10.79
CA PRO A 27 6.07 -2.90 -10.99
C PRO A 27 4.68 -3.13 -10.39
N ALA A 28 4.36 -2.51 -9.25
CA ALA A 28 3.02 -2.57 -8.68
C ALA A 28 1.95 -1.97 -9.61
N ALA A 29 2.27 -0.88 -10.31
CA ALA A 29 1.34 -0.22 -11.22
C ALA A 29 1.11 -1.08 -12.47
N GLU A 30 2.18 -1.68 -12.98
CA GLU A 30 2.11 -2.64 -14.10
C GLU A 30 1.27 -3.88 -13.71
N GLU A 31 1.47 -4.45 -12.51
CA GLU A 31 0.68 -5.59 -11.99
C GLU A 31 -0.82 -5.29 -11.90
N LEU A 32 -1.17 -4.09 -11.44
CA LEU A 32 -2.56 -3.67 -11.26
C LEU A 32 -3.19 -3.04 -12.52
N ALA A 33 -2.48 -3.04 -13.66
CA ALA A 33 -2.90 -2.36 -14.89
C ALA A 33 -3.26 -0.87 -14.65
N MET A 34 -2.51 -0.20 -13.79
CA MET A 34 -2.68 1.22 -13.45
C MET A 34 -1.53 2.05 -14.04
N SER A 35 -1.78 3.34 -14.24
CA SER A 35 -0.67 4.28 -14.42
C SER A 35 0.08 4.47 -13.08
N THR A 36 1.37 4.79 -13.15
CA THR A 36 2.18 5.08 -11.96
C THR A 36 1.65 6.28 -11.17
N SER A 37 1.03 7.26 -11.83
CA SER A 37 0.36 8.40 -11.19
C SER A 37 -0.91 7.98 -10.46
N ALA A 38 -1.74 7.11 -11.06
CA ALA A 38 -2.94 6.59 -10.43
C ALA A 38 -2.58 5.75 -9.19
N LEU A 39 -1.56 4.89 -9.28
CA LEU A 39 -1.09 4.11 -8.14
C LEU A 39 -0.52 4.99 -7.03
N SER A 40 0.27 6.01 -7.38
CA SER A 40 0.80 6.97 -6.40
C SER A 40 -0.32 7.74 -5.70
N HIS A 41 -1.36 8.13 -6.43
CA HIS A 41 -2.53 8.80 -5.86
C HIS A 41 -3.32 7.87 -4.92
N ALA A 42 -3.56 6.63 -5.34
CA ALA A 42 -4.22 5.62 -4.51
C ALA A 42 -3.42 5.34 -3.22
N LEU A 43 -2.09 5.24 -3.32
CA LEU A 43 -1.21 5.06 -2.17
C LEU A 43 -1.26 6.27 -1.22
N SER A 44 -1.30 7.50 -1.74
CA SER A 44 -1.48 8.69 -0.91
C SER A 44 -2.82 8.71 -0.18
N ARG A 45 -3.91 8.33 -0.85
CA ARG A 45 -5.23 8.20 -0.19
C ARG A 45 -5.19 7.16 0.93
N LEU A 46 -4.52 6.04 0.71
CA LEU A 46 -4.38 4.99 1.72
C LEU A 46 -3.56 5.46 2.92
N ARG A 47 -2.46 6.18 2.69
CA ARG A 47 -1.64 6.79 3.76
C ARG A 47 -2.47 7.72 4.63
N SER A 48 -3.30 8.58 4.02
CA SER A 48 -4.20 9.47 4.75
C SER A 48 -5.30 8.72 5.50
N ALA A 49 -5.85 7.65 4.93
CA ALA A 49 -6.90 6.86 5.56
C ALA A 49 -6.40 6.10 6.80
N LEU A 50 -5.16 5.61 6.75
CA LEU A 50 -4.52 4.86 7.84
C LEU A 50 -3.69 5.73 8.78
N ASN A 51 -3.51 7.02 8.44
CA ASN A 51 -2.66 7.95 9.15
C ASN A 51 -1.22 7.42 9.37
N ASP A 52 -0.68 6.75 8.36
CA ASP A 52 0.66 6.15 8.38
C ASP A 52 1.33 6.33 6.99
N PRO A 53 2.64 6.60 6.91
CA PRO A 53 3.34 6.72 5.62
C PRO A 53 3.39 5.42 4.82
N LEU A 54 3.16 4.26 5.45
CA LEU A 54 3.17 2.88 4.93
C LEU A 54 4.48 2.40 4.33
N PHE A 55 5.09 3.21 3.48
CA PHE A 55 6.33 2.93 2.82
C PHE A 55 7.19 4.19 2.75
N TYR A 56 8.45 4.04 3.08
CA TYR A 56 9.48 5.06 2.96
C TYR A 56 10.60 4.56 2.03
N ARG A 57 11.47 5.48 1.60
CA ARG A 57 12.57 5.16 0.71
C ARG A 57 13.85 5.05 1.50
N GLU A 58 14.53 3.91 1.41
CA GLU A 58 15.85 3.69 1.97
C GLU A 58 16.82 3.39 0.81
N GLY A 59 17.60 4.40 0.45
CA GLY A 59 18.42 4.39 -0.77
C GLY A 59 17.57 4.16 -2.03
N HIS A 60 17.76 3.01 -2.67
CA HIS A 60 17.04 2.62 -3.89
C HIS A 60 15.82 1.72 -3.64
N ARG A 61 15.57 1.30 -2.39
CA ARG A 61 14.45 0.40 -2.05
C ARG A 61 13.31 1.15 -1.38
N MET A 62 12.09 0.69 -1.64
CA MET A 62 10.91 1.12 -0.90
C MET A 62 10.68 0.14 0.26
N CYS A 63 10.88 0.61 1.48
CA CYS A 63 10.78 -0.18 2.70
C CYS A 63 9.45 0.08 3.41
N PRO A 64 8.82 -0.95 4.00
CA PRO A 64 7.56 -0.78 4.72
C PRO A 64 7.80 -0.14 6.08
N SER A 65 6.84 0.65 6.55
CA SER A 65 6.78 1.10 7.95
C SER A 65 6.56 -0.09 8.89
N VAL A 66 6.79 0.15 10.19
CA VAL A 66 6.45 -0.83 11.23
C VAL A 66 4.96 -1.17 11.15
N TYR A 67 4.11 -0.17 10.98
CA TYR A 67 2.66 -0.34 10.85
C TYR A 67 2.27 -1.14 9.60
N ALA A 68 2.84 -0.83 8.43
CA ALA A 68 2.62 -1.60 7.21
C ALA A 68 3.05 -3.07 7.38
N SER A 69 4.14 -3.32 8.09
CA SER A 69 4.61 -4.69 8.36
C SER A 69 3.68 -5.47 9.30
N GLN A 70 2.96 -4.77 10.18
CA GLN A 70 1.93 -5.36 11.06
C GLN A 70 0.61 -5.62 10.32
N LEU A 71 0.26 -4.75 9.36
CA LEU A 71 -0.91 -4.90 8.50
C LEU A 71 -0.76 -6.01 7.46
N ALA A 72 0.46 -6.26 6.98
CA ALA A 72 0.72 -7.31 6.02
C ALA A 72 0.25 -8.67 6.59
N PRO A 73 -0.66 -9.38 5.90
CA PRO A 73 -1.12 -10.71 6.29
C PRO A 73 0.06 -11.63 6.61
N LEU A 74 -0.11 -12.53 7.59
CA LEU A 74 0.92 -13.52 7.94
C LEU A 74 1.37 -14.36 6.74
N SER A 75 0.53 -14.53 5.71
CA SER A 75 0.86 -15.20 4.45
C SER A 75 1.88 -14.44 3.57
N LEU A 76 2.10 -13.15 3.81
CA LEU A 76 3.04 -12.27 3.10
C LEU A 76 4.38 -12.06 3.82
N ARG A 77 4.59 -12.73 4.98
CA ARG A 77 5.83 -12.66 5.78
C ARG A 77 6.84 -13.77 5.46
N ARG A 78 6.65 -14.53 4.38
CA ARG A 78 7.58 -15.61 3.99
C ARG A 78 8.92 -15.06 3.53
#